data_AF-A0AAU5DVT4-F1
#
_entry.id   AF-A0AAU5DVT4-F1
#
_cell.length_a   1.000
_cell.length_b   1.000
_cell.length_c   1.000
_cell.angle_alpha   90.00
_cell.angle_beta   90.00
_cell.angle_gamma   90.00
#
_symmetry.space_group_name_H-M   'P 1'
#
loop_
_entity.id
_entity.type
_entity.pdbx_description
1 polymer ?
#
loop_
_entity_poly.entity_id
_entity_poly.type
_entity_poly.pdbx_seq_one_letter_code
_entity_poly.pdbx_strand_id
1 'polypeptide(L)'
;MGEIRVSSERLDRLLADSSRTHGSSYQAAFTELAETHRGRPVGEILPLLRRAADRALLGFTPGDLLEQAEAISAGLPYVLRVTVT
;
A
#
# COMPACT_ATOMS: atom_id res chain seq x y z
N MET A 1 0.28 -12.77 0.82
CA MET A 1 -1.03 -12.11 1.05
C MET A 1 -0.89 -11.40 2.37
N GLY A 2 -0.75 -10.07 2.34
CA GLY A 2 -0.44 -9.29 3.55
C GLY A 2 -1.64 -9.14 4.47
N GLU A 3 -1.35 -9.01 5.76
CA GLU A 3 -2.34 -8.72 6.80
C GLU A 3 -1.87 -7.55 7.66
N ILE A 4 -2.72 -6.55 7.84
CA ILE A 4 -2.45 -5.43 8.74
C ILE A 4 -3.59 -5.19 9.72
N ARG A 5 -3.22 -4.68 10.90
CA ARG A 5 -4.17 -4.15 11.89
C ARG A 5 -4.19 -2.64 11.82
N VAL A 6 -5.38 -2.06 11.67
CA VAL A 6 -5.57 -0.62 11.46
C VAL A 6 -6.70 -0.15 12.37
N SER A 7 -6.52 0.96 13.09
CA SER A 7 -7.64 1.57 13.82
C SER A 7 -8.65 2.17 12.84
N SER A 8 -9.92 2.27 13.24
CA SER A 8 -10.98 2.87 12.42
C SER A 8 -10.60 4.26 11.86
N GLU A 9 -9.94 5.09 12.68
CA GLU A 9 -9.44 6.43 12.29
C GLU A 9 -8.35 6.43 11.20
N ARG A 10 -7.65 5.30 11.03
CA ARG A 10 -6.60 5.12 10.02
C ARG A 10 -7.10 4.39 8.79
N LEU A 11 -8.31 3.81 8.84
CA LEU A 11 -8.94 3.14 7.72
C LEU A 11 -9.19 4.12 6.56
N ASP A 12 -9.56 5.37 6.87
CA ASP A 12 -9.75 6.44 5.87
C ASP A 12 -8.46 6.74 5.09
N ARG A 13 -7.30 6.55 5.73
CA ARG A 13 -5.98 6.75 5.11
C ARG A 13 -5.54 5.56 4.26
N LEU A 14 -6.11 4.39 4.52
CA LEU A 14 -5.91 3.19 3.71
C LEU A 14 -6.78 3.23 2.45
N LEU A 15 -8.08 3.45 2.61
CA LEU A 15 -9.07 3.16 1.56
C LEU A 15 -9.52 4.40 0.77
N ALA A 16 -9.15 5.61 1.17
CA ALA A 16 -9.82 6.84 0.76
C ALA A 16 -11.33 6.71 0.99
N ASP A 17 -11.83 7.38 2.03
CA ASP A 17 -13.27 7.60 2.15
C ASP A 17 -13.77 8.15 0.80
N SER A 18 -14.61 7.35 0.11
CA SER A 18 -15.13 7.59 -1.25
C SER A 18 -15.88 8.92 -1.43
N SER A 19 -15.94 9.74 -0.38
CA SER A 19 -16.62 11.03 -0.31
C SER A 19 -15.72 12.25 -0.11
N ARG A 20 -14.40 12.12 0.12
CA ARG A 20 -13.53 13.29 0.42
C ARG A 20 -12.24 13.35 -0.40
N THR A 21 -12.11 14.43 -1.16
CA THR A 21 -11.04 14.76 -2.11
C THR A 21 -9.68 15.13 -1.50
N HIS A 22 -9.32 14.80 -0.26
CA HIS A 22 -8.05 15.28 0.33
C HIS A 22 -7.28 14.22 1.13
N GLY A 23 -6.30 13.62 0.45
CA GLY A 23 -5.27 12.76 1.03
C GLY A 23 -4.99 11.59 0.10
N SER A 24 -3.82 11.57 -0.55
CA SER A 24 -3.37 10.43 -1.37
C SER A 24 -3.29 9.19 -0.48
N SER A 25 -4.34 8.37 -0.52
CA SER A 25 -4.45 7.14 0.27
C SER A 25 -3.33 6.18 -0.11
N TYR A 26 -3.02 5.25 0.79
CA TYR A 26 -2.07 4.20 0.49
C TYR A 26 -2.47 3.39 -0.75
N GLN A 27 -3.78 3.14 -0.92
CA GLN A 27 -4.29 2.44 -2.08
C GLN A 27 -4.04 3.21 -3.39
N ALA A 28 -4.24 4.53 -3.41
CA ALA A 28 -3.93 5.35 -4.59
C ALA A 28 -2.45 5.28 -4.96
N ALA A 29 -1.57 5.37 -3.96
CA ALA A 29 -0.12 5.23 -4.17
C ALA A 29 0.25 3.82 -4.68
N PHE A 30 -0.39 2.77 -4.15
CA PHE A 30 -0.18 1.40 -4.63
C PHE A 30 -0.62 1.26 -6.10
N THR A 31 -1.80 1.77 -6.47
CA THR A 31 -2.31 1.73 -7.85
C THR A 31 -1.38 2.45 -8.81
N GLU A 32 -0.94 3.66 -8.47
CA GLU A 32 0.00 4.44 -9.29
C GLU A 32 1.32 3.67 -9.51
N LEU A 33 1.88 3.08 -8.46
CA LEU A 33 3.09 2.27 -8.55
C LEU A 33 2.88 0.99 -9.37
N ALA A 34 1.72 0.33 -9.24
CA ALA A 34 1.38 -0.86 -10.02
C ALA A 34 1.29 -0.57 -11.52
N GLU A 35 0.81 0.63 -11.90
CA GLU A 35 0.72 1.07 -13.30
C GLU A 35 2.08 1.48 -13.86
N THR A 36 2.90 2.18 -13.08
CA THR A 36 4.12 2.85 -13.57
C THR A 36 5.41 2.06 -13.34
N HIS A 37 5.43 1.13 -12.38
CA HIS A 37 6.64 0.40 -11.97
C HIS A 37 6.56 -1.11 -12.20
N ARG A 38 5.60 -1.59 -13.00
CA ARG A 38 5.57 -2.99 -13.45
C ARG A 38 6.88 -3.35 -14.16
N GLY A 39 7.45 -4.50 -13.82
CA GLY A 39 8.73 -4.99 -14.36
C GLY A 39 9.97 -4.29 -13.81
N ARG A 40 9.83 -3.30 -12.91
CA ARG A 40 10.97 -2.66 -12.23
C ARG A 40 11.51 -3.54 -11.11
N PRO A 41 12.80 -3.41 -10.74
CA PRO A 41 13.36 -4.13 -9.60
C PRO A 41 12.63 -3.80 -8.29
N VAL A 42 12.46 -4.82 -7.45
CA VAL A 42 11.86 -4.69 -6.11
C VAL A 42 12.56 -3.62 -5.28
N GLY A 43 13.89 -3.50 -5.39
CA GLY A 43 14.67 -2.47 -4.70
C GLY A 43 14.33 -1.03 -5.07
N GLU A 44 13.73 -0.79 -6.24
CA GLU A 44 13.25 0.53 -6.66
C GLU A 44 11.83 0.81 -6.13
N ILE A 45 10.99 -0.22 -6.04
CA ILE A 45 9.57 -0.11 -5.65
C ILE A 45 9.43 -0.04 -4.12
N LEU A 46 10.18 -0.86 -3.39
CA LEU A 46 10.10 -0.99 -1.94
C LEU A 46 10.21 0.33 -1.16
N PRO A 47 11.19 1.22 -1.42
CA PRO A 47 11.28 2.50 -0.71
C PRO A 47 10.11 3.44 -1.00
N LEU A 48 9.46 3.33 -2.17
CA LEU A 48 8.29 4.12 -2.53
C LEU A 48 7.06 3.66 -1.74
N LEU A 49 6.85 2.36 -1.67
CA LEU A 49 5.80 1.77 -0.83
C LEU A 49 6.00 2.09 0.65
N ARG A 50 7.25 2.07 1.13
CA ARG A 50 7.56 2.45 2.51
C ARG A 50 7.17 3.90 2.81
N ARG A 51 7.53 4.83 1.92
CA ARG A 51 7.14 6.24 2.05
C ARG A 51 5.62 6.43 2.03
N ALA A 52 4.91 5.70 1.18
CA ALA A 52 3.45 5.75 1.14
C ALA A 52 2.82 5.25 2.44
N ALA A 53 3.32 4.12 2.97
CA ALA A 53 2.87 3.55 4.24
C ALA A 53 3.13 4.51 5.42
N ASP A 54 4.33 5.11 5.47
CA ASP A 54 4.72 6.05 6.51
C ASP A 54 3.85 7.32 6.46
N ARG A 55 3.53 7.85 5.27
CA ARG A 55 2.61 9.00 5.12
C ARG A 55 1.19 8.67 5.57
N ALA A 56 0.72 7.45 5.29
CA ALA A 56 -0.59 6.98 5.70
C ALA A 56 -0.64 6.57 7.19
N LEU A 57 0.51 6.57 7.90
CA LEU A 57 0.68 6.04 9.27
C LEU A 57 0.19 4.58 9.40
N LEU A 58 0.44 3.78 8.35
CA LEU A 58 0.06 2.36 8.30
C LEU A 58 1.19 1.49 8.84
N GLY A 59 0.84 0.57 9.73
CA GLY A 59 1.79 -0.32 10.42
C GLY A 59 2.21 -1.53 9.60
N PHE A 60 2.49 -1.38 8.31
CA PHE A 60 2.98 -2.48 7.48
C PHE A 60 4.33 -2.97 7.98
N THR A 61 4.49 -4.30 8.06
CA THR A 61 5.78 -4.91 8.33
C THR A 61 6.68 -4.79 7.10
N PRO A 62 8.02 -4.90 7.26
CA PRO A 62 8.92 -4.98 6.12
C PRO A 62 8.57 -6.12 5.15
N GLY A 63 8.07 -7.25 5.66
CA GLY A 63 7.61 -8.38 4.86
C GLY A 63 6.40 -8.03 4.00
N ASP A 64 5.40 -7.34 4.56
CA ASP A 64 4.23 -6.92 3.79
C ASP A 64 4.59 -5.98 2.64
N LEU A 65 5.52 -5.06 2.87
CA LEU A 65 5.99 -4.12 1.83
C LEU A 65 6.82 -4.83 0.76
N LEU A 66 7.58 -5.86 1.14
CA LEU A 66 8.34 -6.68 0.21
C LEU A 66 7.41 -7.48 -0.70
N GLU A 67 6.41 -8.18 -0.14
CA GLU A 67 5.43 -8.93 -0.94
C GLU A 67 4.69 -8.02 -1.93
N GLN A 68 4.35 -6.80 -1.50
CA GLN A 68 3.71 -5.81 -2.37
C GLN A 68 4.62 -5.33 -3.50
N ALA A 69 5.90 -5.08 -3.21
CA ALA A 69 6.87 -4.69 -4.21
C ALA A 69 7.11 -5.82 -5.25
N GLU A 70 7.14 -7.08 -4.80
CA GLU A 70 7.20 -8.26 -5.68
C GLU A 70 5.96 -8.38 -6.57
N ALA A 71 4.76 -8.18 -6.00
CA ALA A 71 3.52 -8.22 -6.77
C ALA A 71 3.48 -7.12 -7.86
N ILE A 72 3.88 -5.88 -7.52
CA ILE A 72 4.00 -4.79 -8.50
C ILE A 72 5.01 -5.15 -9.59
N SER A 73 6.21 -5.59 -9.19
CA SER A 73 7.28 -5.97 -10.12
C SER A 73 6.82 -7.05 -11.10
N ALA A 74 6.15 -8.10 -10.60
CA ALA A 74 5.61 -9.19 -11.40
C ALA A 74 4.30 -8.85 -12.13
N GLY A 75 3.69 -7.69 -11.86
CA GLY A 75 2.41 -7.30 -12.43
C GLY A 75 1.22 -8.13 -11.94
N LEU A 76 1.34 -8.76 -10.77
CA LEU A 76 0.34 -9.64 -10.19
C LEU A 76 -0.69 -8.87 -9.36
N PRO A 77 -1.94 -9.38 -9.27
CA PRO A 77 -2.90 -8.84 -8.32
C PRO A 77 -2.40 -9.06 -6.89
N TYR A 78 -2.58 -8.06 -6.03
CA TYR A 78 -2.26 -8.15 -4.62
C TYR A 78 -3.51 -7.94 -3.76
N VAL A 79 -3.74 -8.83 -2.81
CA VAL A 79 -4.86 -8.75 -1.87
C VAL A 79 -4.33 -8.47 -0.47
N LEU A 80 -4.86 -7.43 0.15
CA LEU A 80 -4.56 -7.04 1.52
C LEU A 80 -5.73 -7.38 2.43
N ARG A 81 -5.47 -8.08 3.54
CA ARG A 81 -6.45 -8.27 4.63
C ARG A 81 -6.25 -7.20 5.69
N VAL A 82 -7.34 -6.56 6.07
CA VAL A 82 -7.34 -5.46 7.04
C VAL A 82 -8.21 -5.85 8.21
N THR A 83 -7.61 -5.93 9.39
CA THR A 83 -8.36 -6.09 10.64
C THR A 83 -8.53 -4.73 11.28
N VAL A 84 -9.76 -4.31 11.48
CA VAL A 84 -10.09 -3.07 12.17
C VAL A 84 -10.15 -3.32 13.68
N THR A 85 -9.41 -2.54 14.46
CA THR A 85 -9.36 -2.60 15.93
C THR A 85 -9.93 -1.35 16.57
#